data_AF-A0AAV0GPE6-F1
#
_entry.id   AF-A0AAV0GPE6-F1
#
_cell.length_a   1.000
_cell.length_b   1.000
_cell.length_c   1.000
_cell.angle_alpha   90.00
_cell.angle_beta   90.00
_cell.angle_gamma   90.00
#
_symmetry.space_group_name_H-M   'P 1'
#
loop_
_entity.id
_entity.type
_entity.pdbx_description
1 polymer ?
#
loop_
_entity_poly.entity_id
_entity_poly.type
_entity_poly.pdbx_seq_one_letter_code
_entity_poly.pdbx_strand_id
1 'polypeptide(L)'
;MAMPTGNGNGVLFPAMLQVTSSRLRLSPNSEHKPEAYDDLQLEFSPLLFSSLERYLPPAMLNLSRDAKIQFMRDILVRYFPEAERTRVQKQREYRERIMSNYQPLYKELQTLDETKFFVPSFLQAVNAGTEESLRKIIIEPTPGVYSFEMLQPNFCEMLISEVENIERWVHDTKFKIMRPNTMNKYGAVLDDFGLEPMLNKLMDVYLRPMAKVFFPEISRLALDSHHGFIVEYGADKDVELGFHVDDSEVTLNVCLGKDFFGGELYFRGVRCDKHVNTVPHPEEIGDYTHIPGRAVLHRGRHRHGARATTSGQRLNLILWCRR
;
A
#
# COMPACT_ATOMS: atom_id res chain seq x y z
N MET A 1 -77.90 -26.14 -18.59
CA MET A 1 -79.03 -25.17 -18.53
C MET A 1 -78.46 -23.78 -18.40
N ALA A 2 -79.23 -22.80 -18.86
CA ALA A 2 -78.76 -21.55 -19.43
C ALA A 2 -78.33 -20.46 -18.42
N MET A 3 -77.54 -19.50 -18.95
CA MET A 3 -77.50 -18.05 -18.62
C MET A 3 -76.74 -17.61 -17.34
N PRO A 4 -76.46 -16.30 -17.13
CA PRO A 4 -75.75 -15.36 -18.01
C PRO A 4 -74.81 -14.37 -17.24
N THR A 5 -74.05 -13.59 -18.01
CA THR A 5 -73.63 -12.16 -17.83
C THR A 5 -73.38 -11.54 -16.43
N GLY A 6 -72.23 -10.88 -16.29
CA GLY A 6 -72.04 -9.81 -15.30
C GLY A 6 -70.63 -9.18 -15.33
N ASN A 7 -70.52 -8.01 -15.96
CA ASN A 7 -69.34 -7.14 -16.03
C ASN A 7 -68.78 -6.75 -14.65
N GLY A 8 -67.45 -6.58 -14.56
CA GLY A 8 -66.81 -5.90 -13.43
C GLY A 8 -65.33 -5.58 -13.70
N ASN A 9 -65.04 -4.30 -13.95
CA ASN A 9 -63.73 -3.73 -14.21
C ASN A 9 -62.64 -4.17 -13.19
N GLY A 10 -61.53 -4.72 -13.71
CA GLY A 10 -60.28 -4.91 -12.97
C GLY A 10 -59.20 -4.02 -13.54
N VAL A 11 -58.77 -3.05 -12.73
CA VAL A 11 -57.68 -2.10 -13.00
C VAL A 11 -56.36 -2.86 -13.18
N LEU A 12 -55.66 -2.62 -14.29
CA LEU A 12 -54.33 -3.15 -14.57
C LEU A 12 -53.28 -2.43 -13.72
N PHE A 13 -52.60 -3.16 -12.85
CA PHE A 13 -51.35 -2.70 -12.23
C PHE A 13 -50.23 -2.66 -13.28
N PRO A 14 -49.42 -1.59 -13.38
CA PRO A 14 -48.30 -1.57 -14.31
C PRO A 14 -47.22 -2.56 -13.88
N ALA A 15 -46.83 -3.39 -14.83
CA ALA A 15 -45.85 -4.45 -14.71
C ALA A 15 -44.49 -3.97 -14.17
N MET A 16 -43.91 -4.77 -13.28
CA MET A 16 -42.48 -4.74 -12.96
C MET A 16 -41.67 -4.81 -14.26
N LEU A 17 -40.96 -3.72 -14.57
CA LEU A 17 -39.90 -3.72 -15.58
C LEU A 17 -38.81 -4.72 -15.13
N GLN A 18 -38.82 -5.90 -15.74
CA GLN A 18 -37.67 -6.81 -15.72
C GLN A 18 -36.50 -6.10 -16.43
N VAL A 19 -35.65 -5.42 -15.66
CA VAL A 19 -34.34 -4.95 -16.12
C VAL A 19 -33.45 -6.19 -16.23
N THR A 20 -33.47 -6.82 -17.40
CA THR A 20 -32.78 -8.09 -17.69
C THR A 20 -31.25 -7.97 -17.82
N SER A 21 -30.67 -6.80 -17.53
CA SER A 21 -29.22 -6.69 -17.37
C SER A 21 -28.84 -5.79 -16.20
N SER A 22 -28.51 -6.38 -15.06
CA SER A 22 -27.85 -5.69 -13.94
C SER A 22 -26.37 -5.44 -14.27
N ARG A 23 -26.11 -4.72 -15.36
CA ARG A 23 -24.77 -4.43 -15.92
C ARG A 23 -24.64 -2.94 -16.21
N LEU A 24 -23.43 -2.44 -15.97
CA LEU A 24 -23.00 -1.12 -16.40
C LEU A 24 -22.74 -1.10 -17.91
N ARG A 25 -22.85 0.07 -18.50
CA ARG A 25 -22.39 0.35 -19.87
C ARG A 25 -20.87 0.29 -19.92
N LEU A 26 -20.32 -0.01 -21.09
CA LEU A 26 -18.86 0.01 -21.31
C LEU A 26 -18.29 1.43 -21.38
N SER A 27 -19.08 2.39 -21.87
CA SER A 27 -18.67 3.78 -22.03
C SER A 27 -19.53 4.69 -21.15
N PRO A 28 -18.92 5.70 -20.49
CA PRO A 28 -19.65 6.64 -19.66
C PRO A 28 -20.55 7.53 -20.53
N ASN A 29 -21.65 8.00 -19.95
CA ASN A 29 -22.44 9.08 -20.51
C ASN A 29 -21.77 10.43 -20.18
N SER A 30 -21.17 11.07 -21.19
CA SER A 30 -20.46 12.36 -21.04
C SER A 30 -21.38 13.52 -20.67
N GLU A 31 -22.64 13.46 -21.11
CA GLU A 31 -23.64 14.52 -20.89
C GLU A 31 -24.33 14.39 -19.53
N HIS A 32 -24.22 13.23 -18.88
CA HIS A 32 -24.85 13.00 -17.57
C HIS A 32 -24.03 13.64 -16.46
N LYS A 33 -24.67 14.50 -15.67
CA LYS A 33 -24.11 15.01 -14.42
C LYS A 33 -24.50 14.05 -13.29
N PRO A 34 -23.55 13.30 -12.72
CA PRO A 34 -23.86 12.41 -11.60
C PRO A 34 -24.26 13.23 -10.37
N GLU A 35 -25.09 12.62 -9.53
CA GLU A 35 -25.47 13.15 -8.23
C GLU A 35 -24.28 13.05 -7.25
N ALA A 36 -24.25 13.94 -6.27
CA ALA A 36 -23.37 13.77 -5.12
C ALA A 36 -23.94 12.67 -4.22
N TYR A 37 -23.08 11.95 -3.50
CA TYR A 37 -23.48 10.87 -2.58
C TYR A 37 -22.90 11.04 -1.17
N ASP A 38 -22.32 12.20 -0.89
CA ASP A 38 -21.48 12.44 0.30
C ASP A 38 -22.27 12.60 1.60
N ASP A 39 -23.57 12.92 1.49
CA ASP A 39 -24.53 13.04 2.59
C ASP A 39 -25.03 11.69 3.12
N LEU A 40 -24.72 10.59 2.43
CA LEU A 40 -25.21 9.26 2.77
C LEU A 40 -24.14 8.43 3.48
N GLN A 41 -24.53 7.73 4.56
CA GLN A 41 -23.69 6.70 5.17
C GLN A 41 -23.79 5.39 4.37
N LEU A 42 -23.04 5.33 3.27
CA LEU A 42 -23.02 4.17 2.37
C LEU A 42 -21.92 3.17 2.75
N GLU A 43 -22.13 1.91 2.38
CA GLU A 43 -21.15 0.82 2.56
C GLU A 43 -19.92 0.95 1.65
N PHE A 44 -19.99 1.83 0.63
CA PHE A 44 -18.92 2.11 -0.32
C PHE A 44 -18.68 3.61 -0.42
N SER A 45 -17.50 4.00 -0.93
CA SER A 45 -17.15 5.41 -1.12
C SER A 45 -18.20 6.16 -1.95
N PRO A 46 -18.68 7.33 -1.50
CA PRO A 46 -19.55 8.20 -2.29
C PRO A 46 -19.01 8.53 -3.69
N LEU A 47 -17.68 8.69 -3.81
CA LEU A 47 -17.00 8.95 -5.09
C LEU A 47 -17.12 7.78 -6.08
N LEU A 48 -17.24 6.56 -5.57
CA LEU A 48 -17.47 5.37 -6.40
C LEU A 48 -18.87 5.42 -7.01
N PHE A 49 -19.89 5.79 -6.24
CA PHE A 49 -21.25 5.93 -6.75
C PHE A 49 -21.37 7.04 -7.80
N SER A 50 -20.81 8.22 -7.54
CA SER A 50 -20.84 9.32 -8.52
C SER A 50 -20.07 8.98 -9.81
N SER A 51 -19.00 8.20 -9.70
CA SER A 51 -18.26 7.69 -10.86
C SER A 51 -19.05 6.65 -11.65
N LEU A 52 -19.68 5.69 -10.97
CA LEU A 52 -20.44 4.59 -11.59
C LEU A 52 -21.76 5.06 -12.19
N GLU A 53 -22.36 6.13 -11.66
CA GLU A 53 -23.64 6.64 -12.15
C GLU A 53 -23.59 6.97 -13.64
N ARG A 54 -22.46 7.51 -14.12
CA ARG A 54 -22.26 7.80 -15.56
C ARG A 54 -22.31 6.57 -16.45
N TYR A 55 -22.08 5.38 -15.89
CA TYR A 55 -22.10 4.11 -16.58
C TYR A 55 -23.44 3.39 -16.47
N LEU A 56 -24.44 3.98 -15.79
CA LEU A 56 -25.76 3.38 -15.70
C LEU A 56 -26.45 3.31 -17.09
N PRO A 57 -27.27 2.27 -17.34
CA PRO A 57 -28.13 2.22 -18.51
C PRO A 57 -29.04 3.47 -18.61
N PRO A 58 -29.42 3.94 -19.80
CA PRO A 58 -30.27 5.13 -19.95
C PRO A 58 -31.59 5.03 -19.18
N ALA A 59 -32.17 3.82 -19.08
CA ALA A 59 -33.38 3.57 -18.31
C ALA A 59 -33.21 3.77 -16.80
N MET A 60 -31.98 3.65 -16.27
CA MET A 60 -31.67 3.86 -14.86
C MET A 60 -31.32 5.33 -14.53
N LEU A 61 -30.75 6.07 -15.49
CA LEU A 61 -30.30 7.46 -15.26
C LEU A 61 -31.43 8.42 -14.89
N ASN A 62 -32.65 8.14 -15.34
CA ASN A 62 -33.83 8.96 -15.09
C ASN A 62 -34.63 8.52 -13.84
N LEU A 63 -34.17 7.49 -13.12
CA LEU A 63 -34.83 7.02 -11.91
C LEU A 63 -34.40 7.84 -10.69
N SER A 64 -35.06 7.60 -9.56
CA SER A 64 -34.69 8.24 -8.29
C SER A 64 -33.27 7.88 -7.88
N ARG A 65 -32.66 8.78 -7.10
CA ARG A 65 -31.36 8.60 -6.47
C ARG A 65 -31.25 7.26 -5.73
N ASP A 66 -32.27 6.89 -4.96
CA ASP A 66 -32.33 5.62 -4.22
C ASP A 66 -32.33 4.40 -5.15
N ALA A 67 -33.07 4.46 -6.27
CA ALA A 67 -33.09 3.37 -7.24
C ALA A 67 -31.74 3.19 -7.93
N LYS A 68 -31.06 4.30 -8.25
CA LYS A 68 -29.68 4.28 -8.79
C LYS A 68 -28.71 3.69 -7.78
N ILE A 69 -28.78 4.10 -6.51
CA ILE A 69 -27.95 3.58 -5.42
C ILE A 69 -28.15 2.06 -5.30
N GLN A 70 -29.39 1.60 -5.22
CA GLN A 70 -29.68 0.18 -5.08
C GLN A 70 -29.11 -0.62 -6.26
N PHE A 71 -29.29 -0.12 -7.49
CA PHE A 71 -28.73 -0.77 -8.68
C PHE A 71 -27.19 -0.83 -8.68
N MET A 72 -26.52 0.28 -8.34
CA MET A 72 -25.07 0.33 -8.24
C MET A 72 -24.56 -0.57 -7.11
N ARG A 73 -25.23 -0.54 -5.95
CA ARG A 73 -24.95 -1.39 -4.79
C ARG A 73 -25.04 -2.87 -5.17
N ASP A 74 -26.11 -3.29 -5.83
CA ASP A 74 -26.32 -4.67 -6.28
C ASP A 74 -25.22 -5.16 -7.21
N ILE A 75 -24.59 -4.26 -7.97
CA ILE A 75 -23.42 -4.56 -8.79
C ILE A 75 -22.16 -4.65 -7.92
N LEU A 76 -21.92 -3.64 -7.08
CA LEU A 76 -20.73 -3.56 -6.23
C LEU A 76 -20.58 -4.74 -5.27
N VAL A 77 -21.67 -5.18 -4.62
CA VAL A 77 -21.62 -6.31 -3.67
C VAL A 77 -21.23 -7.64 -4.33
N ARG A 78 -21.37 -7.79 -5.66
CA ARG A 78 -20.92 -8.98 -6.40
C ARG A 78 -19.40 -9.03 -6.57
N TYR A 79 -18.73 -7.88 -6.59
CA TYR A 79 -17.29 -7.78 -6.80
C TYR A 79 -16.52 -7.50 -5.51
N PHE A 80 -17.21 -7.05 -4.47
CA PHE A 80 -16.61 -6.75 -3.18
C PHE A 80 -17.43 -7.42 -2.07
N PRO A 81 -17.15 -8.69 -1.75
CA PRO A 81 -17.92 -9.49 -0.80
C PRO A 81 -17.97 -8.87 0.61
N GLU A 82 -18.96 -9.29 1.41
CA GLU A 82 -19.18 -8.74 2.75
C GLU A 82 -17.96 -8.88 3.66
N ALA A 83 -17.26 -10.03 3.63
CA ALA A 83 -16.06 -10.25 4.42
C ALA A 83 -14.96 -9.20 4.13
N GLU A 84 -14.75 -8.85 2.86
CA GLU A 84 -13.78 -7.81 2.48
C GLU A 84 -14.24 -6.42 2.92
N ARG A 85 -15.54 -6.12 2.81
CA ARG A 85 -16.13 -4.86 3.33
C ARG A 85 -15.91 -4.72 4.83
N THR A 86 -16.25 -5.76 5.58
CA THR A 86 -16.06 -5.79 7.04
C THR A 86 -14.58 -5.64 7.41
N ARG A 87 -13.67 -6.25 6.64
CA ARG A 87 -12.22 -6.14 6.88
C ARG A 87 -11.74 -4.70 6.69
N VAL A 88 -12.10 -4.05 5.59
CA VAL A 88 -11.73 -2.65 5.31
C VAL A 88 -12.32 -1.70 6.35
N GLN A 89 -13.60 -1.88 6.71
CA GLN A 89 -14.25 -1.05 7.73
C GLN A 89 -13.56 -1.20 9.09
N LYS A 90 -13.26 -2.43 9.53
CA LYS A 90 -12.53 -2.67 10.79
C LYS A 90 -11.13 -2.07 10.77
N GLN A 91 -10.43 -2.14 9.63
CA GLN A 91 -9.11 -1.52 9.48
C GLN A 91 -9.20 0.00 9.61
N ARG A 92 -10.22 0.62 8.98
CA ARG A 92 -10.48 2.06 9.10
C ARG A 92 -10.78 2.47 10.54
N GLU A 93 -11.71 1.80 11.21
CA GLU A 93 -12.05 2.05 12.62
C GLU A 93 -10.84 1.89 13.54
N TYR A 94 -10.02 0.88 13.28
CA TYR A 94 -8.78 0.65 14.00
C TYR A 94 -7.80 1.85 13.84
N ARG A 95 -7.59 2.34 12.61
CA ARG A 95 -6.73 3.50 12.33
C ARG A 95 -7.29 4.77 12.96
N GLU A 96 -8.59 5.04 12.80
CA GLU A 96 -9.27 6.19 13.41
C GLU A 96 -9.11 6.20 14.94
N ARG A 97 -9.18 5.02 15.58
CA ARG A 97 -8.95 4.88 17.01
C ARG A 97 -7.52 5.18 17.41
N ILE A 98 -6.52 4.78 16.63
CA ILE A 98 -5.12 5.18 16.88
C ILE A 98 -4.99 6.69 16.71
N MET A 99 -5.40 7.24 15.57
CA MET A 99 -5.26 8.67 15.25
C MET A 99 -5.97 9.59 16.27
N SER A 100 -7.03 9.12 16.92
CA SER A 100 -7.77 9.90 17.93
C SER A 100 -7.14 9.86 19.32
N ASN A 101 -6.30 8.86 19.63
CA ASN A 101 -5.78 8.62 20.98
C ASN A 101 -4.23 8.71 21.08
N TYR A 102 -3.54 8.53 19.97
CA TYR A 102 -2.09 8.67 19.86
C TYR A 102 -1.72 10.12 19.53
N GLN A 103 -0.67 10.63 20.17
CA GLN A 103 -0.12 11.96 19.90
C GLN A 103 1.25 11.82 19.21
N PRO A 104 1.37 12.17 17.92
CA PRO A 104 2.63 12.12 17.21
C PRO A 104 3.66 13.09 17.79
N LEU A 105 4.94 12.69 17.81
CA LEU A 105 6.04 13.61 18.18
C LEU A 105 6.33 14.57 17.04
N TYR A 106 6.34 14.06 15.80
CA TYR A 106 6.78 14.81 14.62
C TYR A 106 5.70 14.83 13.53
N LYS A 107 4.77 15.79 13.60
CA LYS A 107 3.74 15.98 12.57
C LYS A 107 4.31 16.24 11.17
N GLU A 108 5.49 16.84 11.10
CA GLU A 108 6.21 17.11 9.85
C GLU A 108 6.64 15.86 9.09
N LEU A 109 6.70 14.68 9.74
CA LEU A 109 6.91 13.41 9.05
C LEU A 109 5.81 13.14 8.03
N GLN A 110 4.59 13.66 8.23
CA GLN A 110 3.45 13.44 7.33
C GLN A 110 3.58 14.18 5.99
N THR A 111 4.23 15.35 5.98
CA THR A 111 4.26 16.21 4.78
C THR A 111 5.48 15.97 3.88
N LEU A 112 6.46 15.19 4.34
CA LEU A 112 7.70 14.87 3.61
C LEU A 112 8.39 16.13 3.03
N ASP A 113 9.01 16.93 3.90
CA ASP A 113 9.86 18.06 3.50
C ASP A 113 11.15 17.54 2.87
N GLU A 114 11.16 17.50 1.55
CA GLU A 114 12.14 16.79 0.74
C GLU A 114 13.57 17.22 1.07
N THR A 115 13.78 18.53 1.23
CA THR A 115 15.10 19.14 1.47
C THR A 115 15.68 18.81 2.84
N LYS A 116 14.82 18.51 3.82
CA LYS A 116 15.24 18.09 5.16
C LYS A 116 15.39 16.59 5.29
N PHE A 117 14.69 15.83 4.45
CA PHE A 117 14.56 14.39 4.63
C PHE A 117 15.53 13.61 3.75
N PHE A 118 15.81 14.12 2.55
CA PHE A 118 16.68 13.47 1.60
C PHE A 118 18.05 14.13 1.52
N VAL A 119 19.06 13.34 1.18
CA VAL A 119 20.38 13.88 0.87
C VAL A 119 20.35 14.66 -0.46
N PRO A 120 21.10 15.78 -0.60
CA PRO A 120 20.98 16.63 -1.78
C PRO A 120 21.33 15.90 -3.09
N SER A 121 22.29 14.98 -3.05
CA SER A 121 22.69 14.15 -4.20
C SER A 121 21.53 13.28 -4.71
N PHE A 122 20.76 12.69 -3.80
CA PHE A 122 19.57 11.91 -4.12
C PHE A 122 18.49 12.76 -4.79
N LEU A 123 18.15 13.89 -4.18
CA LEU A 123 17.14 14.81 -4.73
C LEU A 123 17.52 15.31 -6.12
N GLN A 124 18.77 15.72 -6.32
CA GLN A 124 19.25 16.20 -7.62
C GLN A 124 19.13 15.11 -8.68
N ALA A 125 19.50 13.87 -8.35
CA ALA A 125 19.43 12.75 -9.28
C ALA A 125 18.00 12.39 -9.67
N VAL A 126 17.07 12.33 -8.70
CA VAL A 126 15.66 12.02 -8.94
C VAL A 126 14.98 13.15 -9.71
N ASN A 127 15.23 14.42 -9.35
CA ASN A 127 14.64 15.58 -10.01
C ASN A 127 15.13 15.74 -11.46
N ALA A 128 16.37 15.37 -11.75
CA ALA A 128 16.85 15.30 -13.13
C ALA A 128 16.12 14.22 -13.94
N GLY A 129 15.69 13.13 -13.28
CA GLY A 129 14.81 12.12 -13.86
C GLY A 129 15.41 11.29 -15.00
N THR A 130 16.74 11.33 -15.19
CA THR A 130 17.42 10.55 -16.23
C THR A 130 18.07 9.30 -15.65
N GLU A 131 18.20 8.26 -16.47
CA GLU A 131 18.93 7.06 -16.07
C GLU A 131 20.38 7.39 -15.71
N GLU A 132 21.02 8.30 -16.45
CA GLU A 132 22.38 8.75 -16.22
C GLU A 132 22.54 9.47 -14.87
N SER A 133 21.58 10.29 -14.45
CA SER A 133 21.64 10.97 -13.15
C SER A 133 21.48 9.99 -12.00
N LEU A 134 20.53 9.05 -12.11
CA LEU A 134 20.31 8.01 -11.10
C LEU A 134 21.52 7.06 -10.99
N ARG A 135 22.11 6.65 -12.12
CA ARG A 135 23.29 5.76 -12.13
C ARG A 135 24.53 6.38 -11.50
N LYS A 136 24.63 7.71 -11.39
CA LYS A 136 25.74 8.38 -10.70
C LYS A 136 25.72 8.22 -9.19
N ILE A 137 24.55 8.00 -8.59
CA ILE A 137 24.37 7.91 -7.13
C ILE A 137 24.15 6.48 -6.63
N ILE A 138 23.94 5.54 -7.55
CA ILE A 138 23.61 4.15 -7.27
C ILE A 138 24.83 3.26 -7.46
N ILE A 139 24.97 2.31 -6.54
CA ILE A 139 25.81 1.13 -6.71
C ILE A 139 24.92 -0.10 -6.83
N GLU A 140 25.42 -1.14 -7.48
CA GLU A 140 24.76 -2.45 -7.59
C GLU A 140 25.61 -3.49 -6.86
N PRO A 141 25.40 -3.72 -5.54
CA PRO A 141 26.23 -4.64 -4.77
C PRO A 141 26.12 -6.09 -5.24
N THR A 142 24.98 -6.45 -5.81
CA THR A 142 24.69 -7.76 -6.40
C THR A 142 23.67 -7.56 -7.53
N PRO A 143 23.64 -8.41 -8.58
CA PRO A 143 22.76 -8.21 -9.72
C PRO A 143 21.29 -8.00 -9.33
N GLY A 144 20.71 -6.89 -9.80
CA GLY A 144 19.30 -6.52 -9.55
C GLY A 144 19.02 -6.00 -8.13
N VAL A 145 20.05 -5.61 -7.38
CA VAL A 145 19.93 -4.94 -6.07
C VAL A 145 20.69 -3.63 -6.12
N TYR A 146 20.00 -2.52 -5.91
CA TYR A 146 20.56 -1.18 -6.04
C TYR A 146 20.65 -0.51 -4.67
N SER A 147 21.80 0.09 -4.34
CA SER A 147 21.98 0.83 -3.09
C SER A 147 22.44 2.26 -3.33
N PHE A 148 21.90 3.18 -2.55
CA PHE A 148 22.17 4.62 -2.66
C PHE A 148 22.00 5.30 -1.30
N GLU A 149 22.71 6.39 -1.10
CA GLU A 149 22.47 7.29 0.03
C GLU A 149 21.15 8.03 -0.21
N MET A 150 20.27 8.03 0.78
CA MET A 150 18.91 8.49 0.59
C MET A 150 18.48 9.47 1.67
N LEU A 151 18.54 9.07 2.94
CA LEU A 151 17.96 9.81 4.05
C LEU A 151 19.01 10.61 4.82
N GLN A 152 18.62 11.81 5.24
CA GLN A 152 19.38 12.62 6.19
C GLN A 152 19.37 11.95 7.57
N PRO A 153 20.47 11.99 8.34
CA PRO A 153 20.52 11.41 9.69
C PRO A 153 19.40 11.91 10.61
N ASN A 154 19.10 13.22 10.59
CA ASN A 154 18.03 13.80 11.39
C ASN A 154 16.65 13.20 11.08
N PHE A 155 16.37 12.89 9.81
CA PHE A 155 15.11 12.23 9.46
C PHE A 155 15.06 10.80 9.98
N CYS A 156 16.18 10.06 9.90
CA CYS A 156 16.27 8.74 10.50
C CYS A 156 16.00 8.77 12.01
N GLU A 157 16.60 9.72 12.73
CA GLU A 157 16.41 9.90 14.18
C GLU A 157 14.96 10.25 14.55
N MET A 158 14.33 11.15 13.78
CA MET A 158 12.92 11.51 13.98
C MET A 158 12.00 10.31 13.77
N LEU A 159 12.20 9.54 12.70
CA LEU A 159 11.37 8.38 12.41
C LEU A 159 11.58 7.27 13.45
N ILE A 160 12.81 7.03 13.90
CA ILE A 160 13.10 6.12 15.02
C ILE A 160 12.36 6.58 16.28
N SER A 161 12.48 7.85 16.64
CA SER A 161 11.86 8.42 17.84
C SER A 161 10.33 8.35 17.80
N GLU A 162 9.73 8.56 16.63
CA GLU A 162 8.28 8.42 16.43
C GLU A 162 7.82 6.97 16.62
N VAL A 163 8.57 5.99 16.13
CA VAL A 163 8.28 4.56 16.31
C VAL A 163 8.40 4.15 17.78
N GLU A 164 9.45 4.60 18.46
CA GLU A 164 9.59 4.38 19.90
C GLU A 164 8.46 5.02 20.69
N ASN A 165 7.95 6.17 20.25
CA ASN A 165 6.85 6.85 20.89
C ASN A 165 5.53 6.07 20.79
N ILE A 166 5.21 5.53 19.61
CA ILE A 166 4.01 4.70 19.47
C ILE A 166 4.15 3.40 20.26
N GLU A 167 5.33 2.77 20.29
CA GLU A 167 5.55 1.56 21.11
C GLU A 167 5.39 1.85 22.61
N ARG A 168 5.90 3.00 23.11
CA ARG A 168 5.65 3.44 24.48
C ARG A 168 4.16 3.65 24.75
N TRP A 169 3.46 4.36 23.86
CA TRP A 169 2.02 4.58 23.98
C TRP A 169 1.23 3.26 24.00
N VAL A 170 1.58 2.31 23.11
CA VAL A 170 1.01 0.94 23.08
C VAL A 170 1.24 0.22 24.39
N HIS A 171 2.45 0.29 24.94
CA HIS A 171 2.78 -0.32 26.22
C HIS A 171 1.98 0.27 27.37
N ASP A 172 1.85 1.60 27.44
CA ASP A 172 1.24 2.29 28.57
C ASP A 172 -0.29 2.17 28.55
N THR A 173 -0.88 2.25 27.37
CA THR A 173 -2.34 2.12 27.18
C THR A 173 -2.82 0.68 27.06
N LYS A 174 -1.90 -0.29 26.93
CA LYS A 174 -2.20 -1.70 26.59
C LYS A 174 -3.01 -1.84 25.29
N PHE A 175 -2.88 -0.86 24.39
CA PHE A 175 -3.50 -0.94 23.07
C PHE A 175 -2.85 -2.07 22.26
N LYS A 176 -3.62 -2.68 21.35
CA LYS A 176 -3.09 -3.71 20.44
C LYS A 176 -2.96 -3.13 19.04
N ILE A 177 -1.73 -3.10 18.53
CA ILE A 177 -1.43 -2.69 17.16
C ILE A 177 -1.16 -3.90 16.27
N MET A 178 -1.38 -3.73 14.97
CA MET A 178 -0.94 -4.67 13.94
C MET A 178 0.59 -4.64 13.85
N ARG A 179 1.19 -5.83 13.71
CA ARG A 179 2.64 -5.98 13.52
C ARG A 179 3.01 -5.88 12.04
N PRO A 180 4.28 -5.56 11.72
CA PRO A 180 4.67 -5.17 10.37
C PRO A 180 4.27 -6.17 9.28
N ASN A 181 4.47 -7.46 9.54
CA ASN A 181 4.02 -8.55 8.69
C ASN A 181 3.94 -9.86 9.50
N THR A 182 3.70 -10.99 8.84
CA THR A 182 3.59 -12.31 9.50
C THR A 182 4.92 -12.89 9.99
N MET A 183 6.04 -12.33 9.54
CA MET A 183 7.40 -12.80 9.86
C MET A 183 8.12 -11.92 10.89
N ASN A 184 7.70 -10.66 11.05
CA ASN A 184 8.28 -9.70 11.98
C ASN A 184 7.36 -9.45 13.18
N LYS A 185 7.88 -9.63 14.39
CA LYS A 185 7.13 -9.46 15.64
C LYS A 185 7.24 -8.04 16.19
N TYR A 186 8.28 -7.31 15.82
CA TYR A 186 8.61 -6.00 16.38
C TYR A 186 8.67 -4.92 15.31
N GLY A 187 8.29 -3.70 15.70
CA GLY A 187 8.06 -2.57 14.83
C GLY A 187 6.58 -2.29 14.58
N ALA A 188 6.32 -1.34 13.68
CA ALA A 188 5.00 -0.75 13.47
C ALA A 188 4.69 -0.50 11.98
N VAL A 189 3.41 -0.60 11.61
CA VAL A 189 2.89 -0.22 10.29
C VAL A 189 2.64 1.29 10.28
N LEU A 190 3.28 2.01 9.36
CA LEU A 190 3.36 3.47 9.39
C LEU A 190 2.04 4.15 9.00
N ASP A 191 1.27 3.54 8.11
CA ASP A 191 -0.06 4.03 7.72
C ASP A 191 -1.01 4.09 8.93
N ASP A 192 -0.84 3.18 9.89
CA ASP A 192 -1.80 3.00 10.98
C ASP A 192 -1.82 4.17 11.97
N PHE A 193 -0.76 4.99 11.96
CA PHE A 193 -0.63 6.16 12.83
C PHE A 193 -0.33 7.45 12.06
N GLY A 194 -0.72 7.50 10.78
CA GLY A 194 -0.86 8.75 10.03
C GLY A 194 0.31 9.12 9.12
N LEU A 195 1.24 8.19 8.83
CA LEU A 195 2.33 8.45 7.87
C LEU A 195 2.01 7.99 6.43
N GLU A 196 0.76 7.58 6.15
CA GLU A 196 0.31 7.22 4.80
C GLU A 196 0.58 8.32 3.74
N PRO A 197 0.36 9.64 4.00
CA PRO A 197 0.68 10.68 3.02
C PRO A 197 2.17 10.73 2.64
N MET A 198 3.05 10.48 3.62
CA MET A 198 4.49 10.42 3.41
C MET A 198 4.88 9.24 2.52
N LEU A 199 4.30 8.07 2.79
CA LEU A 199 4.55 6.85 2.02
C LEU A 199 4.00 6.91 0.61
N ASN A 200 2.81 7.50 0.42
CA ASN A 200 2.26 7.78 -0.90
C ASN A 200 3.20 8.66 -1.71
N LYS A 201 3.70 9.76 -1.14
CA LYS A 201 4.67 10.63 -1.82
C LYS A 201 5.99 9.91 -2.09
N LEU A 202 6.47 9.09 -1.16
CA LEU A 202 7.67 8.28 -1.32
C LEU A 202 7.56 7.33 -2.53
N MET A 203 6.44 6.60 -2.62
CA MET A 203 6.17 5.69 -3.74
C MET A 203 6.02 6.47 -5.06
N ASP A 204 5.13 7.46 -5.09
CA ASP A 204 4.69 8.10 -6.33
C ASP A 204 5.77 8.96 -6.98
N VAL A 205 6.47 9.75 -6.16
CA VAL A 205 7.42 10.76 -6.65
C VAL A 205 8.82 10.17 -6.80
N TYR A 206 9.24 9.26 -5.91
CA TYR A 206 10.64 8.80 -5.88
C TYR A 206 10.80 7.36 -6.36
N LEU A 207 9.99 6.40 -5.88
CA LEU A 207 10.20 5.00 -6.24
C LEU A 207 9.70 4.65 -7.65
N ARG A 208 8.56 5.20 -8.08
CA ARG A 208 8.03 4.93 -9.44
C ARG A 208 9.03 5.30 -10.55
N PRO A 209 9.68 6.49 -10.56
CA PRO A 209 10.69 6.81 -11.56
C PRO A 209 11.90 5.87 -11.51
N MET A 210 12.38 5.54 -10.31
CA MET A 210 13.51 4.63 -10.15
C MET A 210 13.18 3.22 -10.64
N ALA A 211 12.00 2.70 -10.33
CA ALA A 211 11.53 1.41 -10.81
C ALA A 211 11.46 1.35 -12.34
N LYS A 212 11.10 2.45 -13.02
CA LYS A 212 11.13 2.55 -14.48
C LYS A 212 12.50 2.35 -15.09
N VAL A 213 13.53 2.87 -14.43
CA VAL A 213 14.92 2.77 -14.89
C VAL A 213 15.52 1.41 -14.54
N PHE A 214 15.34 0.95 -13.32
CA PHE A 214 16.08 -0.19 -12.78
C PHE A 214 15.35 -1.53 -12.91
N PHE A 215 14.03 -1.51 -13.08
CA PHE A 215 13.21 -2.71 -13.26
C PHE A 215 12.21 -2.53 -14.42
N PRO A 216 12.69 -2.30 -15.65
CA PRO A 216 11.85 -2.00 -16.81
C PRO A 216 10.83 -3.10 -17.13
N GLU A 217 11.07 -4.33 -16.70
CA GLU A 217 10.18 -5.47 -16.89
C GLU A 217 8.90 -5.41 -16.05
N ILE A 218 8.93 -4.75 -14.89
CA ILE A 218 7.77 -4.56 -14.00
C ILE A 218 7.25 -3.13 -14.03
N SER A 219 8.03 -2.15 -14.49
CA SER A 219 7.64 -0.74 -14.46
C SER A 219 6.51 -0.33 -15.41
N ARG A 220 6.13 -1.23 -16.32
CA ARG A 220 4.87 -1.13 -17.09
C ARG A 220 3.63 -1.36 -16.22
N LEU A 221 3.80 -2.01 -15.07
CA LEU A 221 2.78 -2.18 -14.05
C LEU A 221 2.80 -0.90 -13.20
N ALA A 222 1.72 -0.11 -13.25
CA ALA A 222 1.62 1.08 -12.43
C ALA A 222 1.59 0.64 -10.95
N LEU A 223 2.64 0.95 -10.19
CA LEU A 223 2.64 0.74 -8.73
C LEU A 223 1.56 1.64 -8.14
N ASP A 224 0.48 1.10 -7.56
CA ASP A 224 -0.70 1.86 -7.13
C ASP A 224 -1.04 1.69 -5.65
N SER A 225 -0.32 0.80 -4.96
CA SER A 225 -0.52 0.50 -3.56
C SER A 225 0.81 0.25 -2.85
N HIS A 226 0.81 0.51 -1.55
CA HIS A 226 1.99 0.30 -0.72
C HIS A 226 1.65 -0.33 0.62
N HIS A 227 2.66 -0.97 1.22
CA HIS A 227 2.66 -1.37 2.62
C HIS A 227 3.99 -0.93 3.24
N GLY A 228 3.93 0.15 4.02
CA GLY A 228 5.11 0.76 4.63
C GLY A 228 5.17 0.50 6.13
N PHE A 229 6.29 -0.02 6.60
CA PHE A 229 6.45 -0.45 7.98
C PHE A 229 7.91 -0.36 8.44
N ILE A 230 8.07 -0.36 9.76
CA ILE A 230 9.37 -0.39 10.42
C ILE A 230 9.55 -1.78 11.00
N VAL A 231 10.76 -2.33 10.85
CA VAL A 231 11.17 -3.57 11.51
C VAL A 231 12.30 -3.27 12.50
N GLU A 232 12.27 -3.95 13.64
CA GLU A 232 13.26 -3.80 14.70
C GLU A 232 14.00 -5.12 14.93
N TYR A 233 15.33 -5.06 14.85
CA TYR A 233 16.20 -6.20 15.14
C TYR A 233 17.09 -5.93 16.36
N GLY A 234 17.36 -6.97 17.13
CA GLY A 234 18.16 -6.91 18.36
C GLY A 234 17.92 -8.10 19.28
N ALA A 235 18.68 -8.19 20.38
CA ALA A 235 18.62 -9.33 21.30
C ALA A 235 17.25 -9.51 21.98
N ASP A 236 16.52 -8.42 22.19
CA ASP A 236 15.17 -8.38 22.78
C ASP A 236 14.06 -8.09 21.73
N LYS A 237 14.39 -8.28 20.45
CA LYS A 237 13.54 -8.02 19.28
C LYS A 237 13.61 -9.22 18.33
N ASP A 238 13.37 -9.02 17.04
CA ASP A 238 13.68 -10.05 16.04
C ASP A 238 15.21 -10.16 15.87
N VAL A 239 15.76 -11.37 15.85
CA VAL A 239 17.23 -11.54 15.75
C VAL A 239 17.67 -11.61 14.30
N GLU A 240 16.92 -12.31 13.47
CA GLU A 240 17.19 -12.55 12.06
C GLU A 240 15.87 -12.68 11.30
N LEU A 241 15.94 -12.77 9.97
CA LEU A 241 14.81 -13.09 9.13
C LEU A 241 15.19 -14.14 8.10
N GLY A 242 14.50 -15.28 8.16
CA GLY A 242 14.76 -16.44 7.31
C GLY A 242 14.56 -16.16 5.82
N PHE A 243 14.90 -17.13 4.98
CA PHE A 243 14.82 -17.02 3.53
C PHE A 243 13.37 -16.81 3.05
N HIS A 244 13.13 -15.76 2.28
CA HIS A 244 11.81 -15.38 1.79
C HIS A 244 11.87 -14.57 0.48
N VAL A 245 10.69 -14.21 0.00
CA VAL A 245 10.46 -13.15 -1.00
C VAL A 245 9.46 -12.17 -0.41
N ASP A 246 9.46 -10.95 -0.88
CA ASP A 246 8.48 -9.96 -0.46
C ASP A 246 7.19 -10.08 -1.24
N ASP A 247 6.09 -9.70 -0.60
CA ASP A 247 4.81 -9.51 -1.26
C ASP A 247 4.77 -8.12 -1.94
N SER A 248 5.70 -7.88 -2.86
CA SER A 248 5.85 -6.63 -3.60
C SER A 248 6.31 -6.86 -5.05
N GLU A 249 6.12 -5.86 -5.91
CA GLU A 249 6.83 -5.80 -7.19
C GLU A 249 8.23 -5.19 -6.96
N VAL A 250 8.28 -4.11 -6.17
CA VAL A 250 9.49 -3.41 -5.76
C VAL A 250 9.49 -3.23 -4.24
N THR A 251 10.63 -3.53 -3.62
CA THR A 251 10.88 -3.26 -2.21
C THR A 251 11.95 -2.20 -2.06
N LEU A 252 11.66 -1.19 -1.24
CA LEU A 252 12.65 -0.29 -0.66
C LEU A 252 12.93 -0.73 0.77
N ASN A 253 14.19 -0.89 1.13
CA ASN A 253 14.66 -1.16 2.48
C ASN A 253 15.73 -0.13 2.86
N VAL A 254 15.43 0.74 3.82
CA VAL A 254 16.34 1.81 4.26
C VAL A 254 16.78 1.56 5.69
N CYS A 255 18.10 1.51 5.91
CA CYS A 255 18.63 1.41 7.27
C CYS A 255 18.47 2.77 7.96
N LEU A 256 17.69 2.84 9.02
CA LEU A 256 17.53 4.06 9.82
C LEU A 256 18.67 4.19 10.84
N GLY A 257 19.24 3.06 11.29
CA GLY A 257 20.39 3.02 12.18
C GLY A 257 20.05 2.49 13.58
N LYS A 258 20.54 3.23 14.58
CA LYS A 258 21.08 2.79 15.89
C LYS A 258 22.46 2.10 15.77
N ASP A 259 23.13 1.91 16.91
CA ASP A 259 24.39 1.18 16.98
C ASP A 259 24.11 -0.32 16.94
N PHE A 260 24.65 -1.03 15.94
CA PHE A 260 24.49 -2.48 15.79
C PHE A 260 25.68 -3.15 15.10
N PHE A 261 25.77 -4.47 15.25
CA PHE A 261 26.65 -5.34 14.48
C PHE A 261 25.87 -6.52 13.88
N GLY A 262 26.30 -6.98 12.70
CA GLY A 262 25.61 -8.02 11.94
C GLY A 262 24.36 -7.50 11.23
N GLY A 263 23.42 -8.40 10.93
CA GLY A 263 22.17 -8.07 10.25
C GLY A 263 22.28 -8.00 8.73
N GLU A 264 23.40 -8.39 8.12
CA GLU A 264 23.58 -8.29 6.67
C GLU A 264 22.43 -8.95 5.92
N LEU A 265 21.98 -8.31 4.84
CA LEU A 265 21.07 -8.96 3.91
C LEU A 265 21.85 -9.96 3.09
N TYR A 266 21.22 -11.08 2.77
CA TYR A 266 21.75 -12.04 1.82
C TYR A 266 20.73 -12.25 0.70
N PHE A 267 21.19 -12.24 -0.53
CA PHE A 267 20.41 -12.31 -1.76
C PHE A 267 20.79 -13.55 -2.56
N ARG A 268 19.80 -14.19 -3.19
CA ARG A 268 19.95 -15.46 -3.92
C ARG A 268 19.25 -15.41 -5.29
N GLY A 269 19.23 -14.25 -5.94
CA GLY A 269 18.65 -14.07 -7.27
C GLY A 269 17.12 -14.09 -7.31
N VAL A 270 16.58 -13.67 -8.45
CA VAL A 270 15.13 -13.57 -8.70
C VAL A 270 14.60 -14.86 -9.33
N ARG A 271 13.41 -15.30 -8.90
CA ARG A 271 12.71 -16.47 -9.49
C ARG A 271 11.23 -16.22 -9.63
N CYS A 272 10.58 -16.98 -10.51
CA CYS A 272 9.13 -17.09 -10.54
C CYS A 272 8.63 -18.07 -9.46
N ASP A 273 7.33 -18.08 -9.22
CA ASP A 273 6.68 -18.84 -8.13
C ASP A 273 6.97 -20.34 -8.20
N LYS A 274 7.06 -20.89 -9.41
CA LYS A 274 7.36 -22.30 -9.63
C LYS A 274 8.79 -22.69 -9.29
N HIS A 275 9.71 -21.73 -9.31
CA HIS A 275 11.16 -21.96 -9.18
C HIS A 275 11.76 -21.28 -7.94
N VAL A 276 10.94 -20.74 -7.03
CA VAL A 276 11.41 -19.99 -5.85
C VAL A 276 12.38 -20.80 -4.98
N ASN A 277 12.21 -22.12 -4.91
CA ASN A 277 13.05 -23.02 -4.11
C ASN A 277 14.23 -23.64 -4.88
N THR A 278 14.50 -23.20 -6.11
CA THR A 278 15.65 -23.73 -6.88
C THR A 278 16.98 -23.27 -6.29
N VAL A 279 18.04 -24.07 -6.44
CA VAL A 279 19.37 -23.67 -5.96
C VAL A 279 19.83 -22.41 -6.71
N PRO A 280 20.35 -21.37 -6.03
CA PRO A 280 20.93 -20.20 -6.68
C PRO A 280 22.23 -20.57 -7.40
N HIS A 281 22.48 -19.91 -8.53
CA HIS A 281 23.78 -19.97 -9.18
C HIS A 281 24.81 -19.13 -8.41
N PRO A 282 26.11 -19.45 -8.47
CA PRO A 282 27.15 -18.74 -7.73
C PRO A 282 27.15 -17.21 -7.93
N GLU A 283 26.85 -16.74 -9.14
CA GLU A 283 26.76 -15.33 -9.53
C GLU A 283 25.55 -14.58 -8.94
N GLU A 284 24.58 -15.32 -8.39
CA GLU A 284 23.37 -14.76 -7.77
C GLU A 284 23.50 -14.60 -6.26
N ILE A 285 24.60 -15.09 -5.68
CA ILE A 285 24.87 -15.06 -4.25
C ILE A 285 25.57 -13.74 -3.93
N GLY A 286 24.83 -12.82 -3.33
CA GLY A 286 25.36 -11.54 -2.86
C GLY A 286 24.92 -11.28 -1.43
N ASP A 287 25.77 -10.61 -0.67
CA ASP A 287 25.46 -10.13 0.67
C ASP A 287 25.61 -8.60 0.71
N TYR A 288 24.83 -7.94 1.57
CA TYR A 288 24.82 -6.48 1.70
C TYR A 288 24.85 -6.08 3.18
N THR A 289 25.85 -5.27 3.54
CA THR A 289 25.98 -4.67 4.87
C THR A 289 25.22 -3.35 4.92
N HIS A 290 24.37 -3.20 5.92
CA HIS A 290 23.61 -1.97 6.12
C HIS A 290 24.48 -0.79 6.53
N ILE A 291 24.10 0.39 6.05
CA ILE A 291 24.70 1.67 6.41
C ILE A 291 23.54 2.63 6.72
N PRO A 292 23.51 3.28 7.89
CA PRO A 292 22.46 4.26 8.23
C PRO A 292 22.25 5.32 7.14
N GLY A 293 21.00 5.64 6.86
CA GLY A 293 20.58 6.58 5.81
C GLY A 293 20.64 6.02 4.38
N ARG A 294 21.23 4.83 4.16
CA ARG A 294 21.27 4.18 2.85
C ARG A 294 20.08 3.26 2.61
N ALA A 295 19.60 3.32 1.38
CA ALA A 295 18.56 2.47 0.85
C ALA A 295 19.14 1.27 0.10
N VAL A 296 18.34 0.21 0.04
CA VAL A 296 18.46 -0.95 -0.82
C VAL A 296 17.14 -1.08 -1.56
N LEU A 297 17.18 -1.08 -2.89
CA LEU A 297 16.04 -1.21 -3.77
C LEU A 297 16.19 -2.49 -4.58
N HIS A 298 15.21 -3.37 -4.50
CA HIS A 298 15.23 -4.64 -5.22
C HIS A 298 13.81 -5.06 -5.62
N ARG A 299 13.71 -6.06 -6.51
CA ARG A 299 12.43 -6.70 -6.82
C ARG A 299 11.92 -7.48 -5.62
N GLY A 300 10.61 -7.48 -5.39
CA GLY A 300 10.03 -8.27 -4.30
C GLY A 300 10.25 -9.78 -4.46
N ARG A 301 10.27 -10.25 -5.71
CA ARG A 301 10.61 -11.64 -6.09
C ARG A 301 12.10 -11.99 -5.94
N HIS A 302 12.95 -11.03 -5.55
CA HIS A 302 14.34 -11.32 -5.23
C HIS A 302 14.39 -12.10 -3.92
N ARG A 303 14.87 -13.34 -3.98
CA ARG A 303 14.93 -14.21 -2.82
C ARG A 303 16.03 -13.76 -1.89
N HIS A 304 15.71 -13.54 -0.63
CA HIS A 304 16.64 -12.94 0.31
C HIS A 304 16.27 -13.25 1.77
N GLY A 305 17.10 -12.77 2.70
CA GLY A 305 16.81 -12.75 4.13
C GLY A 305 17.78 -11.83 4.86
N ALA A 306 17.64 -11.74 6.18
CA ALA A 306 18.53 -10.98 7.03
C ALA A 306 19.26 -11.92 7.98
N ARG A 307 20.59 -11.79 8.07
CA ARG A 307 21.41 -12.49 9.06
C ARG A 307 21.12 -11.96 10.46
N ALA A 308 21.63 -12.66 11.47
CA ALA A 308 21.47 -12.25 12.86
C ALA A 308 22.11 -10.89 13.15
N THR A 309 21.37 -10.00 13.80
CA THR A 309 21.94 -8.84 14.51
C THR A 309 22.57 -9.35 15.81
N THR A 310 23.91 -9.33 15.86
CA THR A 310 24.68 -9.97 16.95
C THR A 310 24.93 -9.03 18.13
N SER A 311 24.76 -7.73 17.96
CA SER A 311 24.87 -6.73 19.03
C SER A 311 24.08 -5.49 18.66
N GLY A 312 23.58 -4.78 19.69
CA GLY A 312 22.87 -3.53 19.53
C GLY A 312 21.45 -3.69 18.98
N GLN A 313 20.94 -2.63 18.37
CA GLN A 313 19.61 -2.60 17.77
C GLN A 313 19.67 -1.99 16.38
N ARG A 314 18.88 -2.52 15.45
CA ARG A 314 18.81 -2.03 14.08
C ARG A 314 17.37 -1.81 13.67
N LEU A 315 17.08 -0.62 13.17
CA LEU A 315 15.78 -0.29 12.60
C LEU A 315 15.89 -0.05 11.10
N ASN A 316 14.93 -0.62 10.36
CA ASN A 316 14.83 -0.43 8.93
C ASN A 316 13.41 0.02 8.55
N LEU A 317 13.32 1.02 7.69
CA LEU A 317 12.11 1.37 6.95
C LEU A 317 11.99 0.44 5.75
N ILE A 318 10.89 -0.29 5.68
CA ILE A 318 10.54 -1.12 4.53
C ILE A 318 9.30 -0.53 3.86
N LEU A 319 9.35 -0.41 2.53
CA LEU A 319 8.20 -0.05 1.72
C LEU A 319 8.03 -1.07 0.60
N TRP A 320 6.97 -1.86 0.70
CA TRP A 320 6.54 -2.76 -0.37
C TRP A 320 5.61 -2.00 -1.29
N CYS A 321 5.98 -1.89 -2.57
CA CYS A 321 5.14 -1.28 -3.59
C CYS A 321 4.54 -2.36 -4.51
N ARG A 322 3.24 -2.26 -4.75
CA ARG A 322 2.44 -3.22 -5.51
C ARG A 322 1.59 -2.52 -6.56
N ARG A 323 1.05 -3.34 -7.45
CA ARG A 323 -0.08 -3.04 -8.35
C ARG A 323 -1.38 -3.64 -7.81
#